data_AF-A0A1I3YEL4-F1
#
_entry.id   AF-A0A1I3YEL4-F1
#
_cell.length_a   1.000
_cell.length_b   1.000
_cell.length_c   1.000
_cell.angle_alpha   90.00
_cell.angle_beta   90.00
_cell.angle_gamma   90.00
#
_symmetry.space_group_name_H-M   'P 1'
#
loop_
_entity.id
_entity.type
_entity.pdbx_description
1 polymer ?
#
loop_
_entity_poly.entity_id
_entity_poly.type
_entity_poly.pdbx_seq_one_letter_code
_entity_poly.pdbx_strand_id
1 'polypeptide(L)'
;MSDFTPTKPTDWLDPLWVEHYENIIENKLCPIGIGFSEHMTFFLSESGGFYGGYDDYFCLIGNDVESALQNLFFEHDFTQLEK
;
A
#
# COMPACT_ATOMS: atom_id res chain seq x y z
N MET A 1 4.83 5.74 23.80
CA MET A 1 4.90 6.75 22.73
C MET A 1 5.22 5.98 21.46
N SER A 2 4.39 6.03 20.42
CA SER A 2 4.83 5.57 19.11
C SER A 2 5.65 6.70 18.51
N ASP A 3 6.96 6.50 18.38
CA ASP A 3 7.81 7.44 17.67
C ASP A 3 7.42 7.40 16.20
N PHE A 4 6.85 8.50 15.70
CA PHE A 4 6.57 8.65 14.26
C PHE A 4 7.89 8.58 13.51
N THR A 5 8.15 7.43 12.89
CA THR A 5 9.39 7.15 12.16
C THR A 5 9.04 7.09 10.68
N PRO A 6 9.17 8.20 9.93
CA PRO A 6 8.69 8.29 8.55
C PRO A 6 9.45 7.38 7.58
N THR A 7 10.65 6.89 7.95
CA THR A 7 11.43 5.93 7.16
C THR A 7 11.00 4.48 7.37
N LYS A 8 10.18 4.21 8.39
CA LYS A 8 9.78 2.84 8.73
C LYS A 8 9.19 2.06 7.54
N PRO A 9 8.31 2.65 6.69
CA PRO A 9 7.78 1.98 5.50
C PRO A 9 8.84 1.50 4.52
N THR A 10 9.98 2.19 4.43
CA THR A 10 11.08 1.81 3.54
C THR A 10 12.08 0.87 4.21
N ASP A 11 12.22 0.92 5.54
CA ASP A 11 13.25 0.16 6.26
C ASP A 11 12.99 -1.35 6.24
N TRP A 12 11.73 -1.78 6.12
CA TRP A 12 11.31 -3.19 6.19
C TRP A 12 10.83 -3.78 4.86
N LEU A 13 10.79 -2.94 3.84
CA LEU A 13 10.25 -3.28 2.54
C LEU A 13 11.39 -3.78 1.65
N ASP A 14 11.33 -5.06 1.26
CA ASP A 14 12.24 -5.60 0.25
C ASP A 14 11.94 -4.90 -1.10
N PRO A 15 12.92 -4.24 -1.73
CA PRO A 15 12.72 -3.61 -3.04
C PRO A 15 12.19 -4.58 -4.10
N LEU A 16 12.47 -5.88 -3.99
CA LEU A 16 11.96 -6.89 -4.93
C LEU A 16 10.43 -6.99 -4.88
N TRP A 17 9.81 -6.82 -3.71
CA TRP A 17 8.35 -6.80 -3.60
C TRP A 17 7.75 -5.55 -4.22
N VAL A 18 8.41 -4.39 -4.09
CA VAL A 18 7.96 -3.15 -4.74
C VAL A 18 7.99 -3.29 -6.25
N GLU A 19 9.11 -3.77 -6.81
CA GLU A 19 9.23 -4.02 -8.24
C GLU A 19 8.17 -4.99 -8.74
N HIS A 20 7.88 -6.04 -7.96
CA HIS A 20 6.83 -7.01 -8.27
C HIS A 20 5.45 -6.36 -8.33
N TYR A 21 5.07 -5.57 -7.33
CA TYR A 21 3.80 -4.85 -7.32
C TYR A 21 3.70 -3.80 -8.43
N GLU A 22 4.77 -3.06 -8.71
CA GLU A 22 4.84 -2.11 -9.82
C GLU A 22 4.60 -2.79 -11.18
N ASN A 23 5.11 -4.01 -11.36
CA ASN A 23 4.87 -4.80 -12.58
C ASN A 23 3.41 -5.23 -12.74
N ILE A 24 2.69 -5.47 -11.64
CA ILE A 24 1.26 -5.87 -11.67
C ILE A 24 0.37 -4.72 -12.16
N ILE A 25 0.67 -3.50 -11.73
CA ILE A 25 -0.15 -2.31 -12.05
C ILE A 25 0.40 -1.47 -13.19
N GLU A 26 1.56 -1.85 -13.75
CA GLU A 26 2.30 -1.12 -14.78
C GLU A 26 2.53 0.36 -14.41
N ASN A 27 2.81 0.63 -13.13
CA ASN A 27 2.94 1.99 -12.58
C ASN A 27 3.90 2.01 -11.38
N LYS A 28 4.53 3.15 -11.12
CA LYS A 28 5.45 3.34 -9.99
C LYS A 28 4.72 3.47 -8.66
N LEU A 29 5.33 2.94 -7.60
CA LEU A 29 4.78 2.92 -6.25
C LEU A 29 5.70 3.63 -5.27
N CYS A 30 5.11 4.55 -4.51
CA CYS A 30 5.76 5.21 -3.38
C CYS A 30 5.21 4.63 -2.07
N PRO A 31 6.04 4.00 -1.21
CA PRO A 31 5.61 3.59 0.12
C PRO A 31 5.33 4.81 1.00
N ILE A 32 4.16 4.85 1.63
CA ILE A 32 3.64 6.04 2.36
C ILE A 32 3.25 5.74 3.80
N GLY A 33 3.24 4.47 4.22
CA GLY A 33 2.85 4.11 5.57
C GLY A 33 2.93 2.62 5.82
N ILE A 34 2.80 2.24 7.09
CA ILE A 34 2.66 0.86 7.53
C ILE A 34 1.37 0.75 8.37
N GLY A 35 0.62 -0.32 8.17
CA GLY A 35 -0.60 -0.65 8.92
C GLY A 35 -0.63 -2.11 9.37
N PHE A 36 -1.78 -2.52 9.92
CA PHE A 36 -2.07 -3.91 10.31
C PHE A 36 -0.96 -4.58 11.12
N SER A 37 -0.70 -4.06 12.32
CA SER A 37 0.34 -4.58 13.23
C SER A 37 1.72 -4.71 12.59
N GLU A 38 2.02 -3.81 11.65
CA GLU A 38 3.31 -3.72 10.97
C GLU A 38 3.56 -4.76 9.89
N HIS A 39 2.51 -5.45 9.45
CA HIS A 39 2.58 -6.39 8.35
C HIS A 39 2.27 -5.73 7.01
N MET A 40 1.42 -4.70 6.93
CA MET A 40 1.03 -4.15 5.63
C MET A 40 1.73 -2.83 5.32
N THR A 41 2.32 -2.71 4.15
CA THR A 41 2.81 -1.43 3.62
C THR A 41 1.73 -0.78 2.76
N PHE A 42 1.50 0.50 2.97
CA PHE A 42 0.62 1.31 2.13
C PHE A 42 1.45 2.02 1.05
N PHE A 43 0.89 2.10 -0.16
CA PHE A 43 1.53 2.73 -1.31
C PHE A 43 0.62 3.74 -1.99
N LEU A 44 1.24 4.74 -2.60
CA LEU A 44 0.62 5.67 -3.53
C LEU A 44 1.29 5.53 -4.90
N SER A 45 0.50 5.35 -5.95
CA SER A 45 0.99 5.36 -7.33
C SER A 45 1.03 6.76 -7.94
N GLU A 46 1.79 6.93 -9.03
CA GLU A 46 1.84 8.21 -9.75
C GLU A 46 0.48 8.62 -10.35
N SER A 47 -0.42 7.67 -10.59
CA SER A 47 -1.79 7.96 -11.06
C SER A 47 -2.75 8.36 -9.93
N GLY A 48 -2.31 8.34 -8.67
CA GLY A 48 -3.12 8.67 -7.50
C GLY A 48 -3.79 7.47 -6.82
N GLY A 49 -3.66 6.27 -7.40
CA GLY A 49 -4.17 5.04 -6.80
C GLY A 49 -3.47 4.69 -5.50
N PHE A 50 -4.24 4.19 -4.53
CA PHE A 50 -3.83 3.84 -3.18
C PHE A 50 -3.88 2.32 -3.01
N TYR A 51 -2.80 1.74 -2.50
CA TYR A 51 -2.63 0.28 -2.46
C TYR A 51 -2.14 -0.19 -1.09
N GLY A 52 -2.38 -1.47 -0.81
CA GLY A 52 -1.83 -2.20 0.33
C GLY A 52 -1.10 -3.45 -0.15
N GLY A 53 0.08 -3.73 0.42
CA GLY A 53 0.87 -4.92 0.09
C GLY A 53 1.52 -5.55 1.31
N TYR A 54 1.57 -6.88 1.31
CA TYR A 54 2.29 -7.72 2.27
C TYR A 54 2.61 -9.08 1.65
N ASP A 55 3.89 -9.38 1.47
CA ASP A 55 4.36 -10.63 0.84
C ASP A 55 3.59 -10.91 -0.48
N ASP A 56 2.89 -12.02 -0.58
CA ASP A 56 2.10 -12.46 -1.75
C ASP A 56 0.74 -11.74 -1.89
N TYR A 57 0.32 -10.96 -0.90
CA TYR A 57 -0.90 -10.17 -0.95
C TYR A 57 -0.66 -8.76 -1.49
N PHE A 58 -1.44 -8.38 -2.50
CA PHE A 58 -1.48 -7.00 -3.02
C PHE A 58 -2.89 -6.59 -3.40
N CYS A 59 -3.32 -5.38 -3.01
CA CYS A 59 -4.67 -4.89 -3.28
C CYS A 59 -4.73 -3.40 -3.60
N LEU A 60 -5.73 -3.03 -4.41
CA LEU A 60 -6.17 -1.66 -4.59
C LEU A 60 -7.16 -1.31 -3.46
N ILE A 61 -6.86 -0.23 -2.74
CA ILE A 61 -7.70 0.34 -1.69
C ILE A 61 -8.64 1.40 -2.29
N GLY A 62 -8.14 2.23 -3.21
CA GLY A 62 -8.94 3.26 -3.88
C GLY A 62 -8.19 3.89 -5.05
N ASN A 63 -8.92 4.47 -6.00
CA ASN A 63 -8.33 5.11 -7.19
C ASN A 63 -7.76 6.50 -6.89
N ASP A 64 -8.14 7.08 -5.75
CA ASP A 64 -7.69 8.36 -5.26
C ASP A 64 -7.70 8.35 -3.72
N VAL A 65 -7.23 9.43 -3.10
CA VAL A 65 -7.15 9.56 -1.65
C VAL A 65 -8.53 9.48 -0.99
N GLU A 66 -9.56 10.07 -1.59
CA GLU A 66 -10.89 10.11 -0.98
C GLU A 66 -11.51 8.72 -0.92
N SER A 67 -11.56 8.02 -2.06
CA SER A 67 -12.07 6.65 -2.16
C SER A 67 -11.26 5.70 -1.29
N ALA A 68 -9.93 5.86 -1.23
CA ALA A 68 -9.09 5.03 -0.39
C ALA A 68 -9.40 5.18 1.10
N LEU A 69 -9.58 6.42 1.59
CA LEU A 69 -9.95 6.66 2.99
C LEU A 69 -11.36 6.16 3.29
N GLN A 70 -12.31 6.32 2.36
CA GLN A 70 -13.66 5.78 2.52
C GLN A 70 -13.64 4.25 2.67
N ASN A 71 -12.90 3.58 1.78
CA ASN A 71 -12.76 2.13 1.80
C ASN A 71 -11.99 1.65 3.03
N LEU A 72 -10.97 2.37 3.48
CA LEU A 72 -10.17 1.97 4.64
C LEU A 72 -10.94 2.07 5.96
N PHE A 73 -11.78 3.09 6.13
CA PHE A 73 -12.43 3.39 7.43
C PHE A 73 -13.89 2.96 7.52
N PHE A 74 -14.60 2.84 6.40
CA PHE A 74 -16.05 2.62 6.41
C PHE A 74 -16.45 1.39 5.62
N GLU A 75 -16.12 1.33 4.34
CA GLU A 75 -16.67 0.29 3.44
C GLU A 75 -15.91 -1.04 3.54
N HIS A 76 -14.61 -0.99 3.84
CA HIS A 76 -13.71 -2.15 3.86
C HIS A 76 -13.70 -2.91 2.51
N ASP A 77 -13.90 -2.19 1.41
CA ASP A 77 -13.91 -2.74 0.05
C ASP A 77 -12.53 -2.61 -0.60
N PHE A 78 -11.84 -3.74 -0.75
CA PHE A 78 -10.50 -3.81 -1.31
C PHE A 78 -10.49 -4.76 -2.50
N THR A 79 -10.00 -4.27 -3.64
CA THR A 79 -9.86 -5.11 -4.84
C THR A 79 -8.51 -5.82 -4.79
N GLN A 80 -8.54 -7.12 -4.50
CA GLN A 80 -7.35 -7.94 -4.50
C GLN A 80 -6.79 -8.10 -5.93
N LEU A 81 -5.50 -7.83 -6.07
CA LEU A 81 -4.75 -7.92 -7.33
C LEU A 81 -3.78 -9.11 -7.32
N GLU A 82 -3.35 -9.54 -6.13
CA GLU A 82 -2.53 -10.73 -5.91
C GLU A 82 -2.80 -11.36 -4.54
N LYS A 83 -2.49 -12.65 -4.39
CA LYS A 83 -2.86 -13.48 -3.23
C LYS A 83 -1.68 -14.07 -2.50
#